data_AF-A0A2E1U267-F1
#
_entry.id   AF-A0A2E1U267-F1
#
_cell.length_a   1.000
_cell.length_b   1.000
_cell.length_c   1.000
_cell.angle_alpha   90.00
_cell.angle_beta   90.00
_cell.angle_gamma   90.00
#
_symmetry.space_group_name_H-M   'P 1'
#
loop_
_entity.id
_entity.type
_entity.pdbx_description
1 polymer ?
#
loop_
_entity_poly.entity_id
_entity_poly.type
_entity_poly.pdbx_seq_one_letter_code
_entity_poly.pdbx_strand_id
1 'polypeptide(L)'
;MKCEFCDQNNATIHLTQVVNGSMKKLNLCQSCAEKNGIDLNSPISITDVLMGIDKKWTRGESSDSVGEYDLACSRCQMTRAEFKKQARLGCPECYHAFLAELNTIAQAMHHSRQHVGKIPAREGNEVKLSAQITSLQREIDLAIKKEEYETAASLRDEVRKLKSLMENGND
;
A
#
# COMPACT_ATOMS: atom_id res chain seq x y z
N MET A 1 -20.86 10.86 27.32
CA MET A 1 -19.40 10.77 27.53
C MET A 1 -18.76 12.00 26.92
N LYS A 2 -17.80 12.63 27.61
CA LYS A 2 -17.13 13.83 27.11
C LYS A 2 -16.01 13.47 26.13
N CYS A 3 -15.63 14.44 25.29
CA CYS A 3 -14.48 14.33 24.42
C CYS A 3 -13.19 14.25 25.24
N GLU A 4 -12.37 13.24 24.98
CA GLU A 4 -11.10 12.98 25.69
C GLU A 4 -10.01 14.02 25.38
N PHE A 5 -10.18 14.82 24.33
CA PHE A 5 -9.21 15.84 23.92
C PHE A 5 -9.47 17.21 24.54
N CYS A 6 -10.72 17.68 24.52
CA CYS A 6 -11.07 19.02 25.01
C CYS A 6 -11.81 19.04 26.35
N ASP A 7 -12.39 17.93 26.79
CA ASP A 7 -13.26 17.79 27.97
C ASP A 7 -14.43 18.81 28.09
N GLN A 8 -14.70 19.55 27.01
CA GLN A 8 -15.72 20.59 26.95
C GLN A 8 -16.99 20.10 26.25
N ASN A 9 -16.82 19.35 25.15
CA ASN A 9 -17.92 18.90 24.31
C ASN A 9 -18.23 17.42 24.55
N ASN A 10 -19.47 17.02 24.24
CA ASN A 10 -19.82 15.59 24.19
C ASN A 10 -19.09 14.91 23.04
N ALA A 11 -18.60 13.69 23.29
CA ALA A 11 -18.03 12.86 22.24
C ALA A 11 -19.16 12.39 21.31
N THR A 12 -18.97 12.60 20.01
CA THR A 12 -19.87 12.18 18.94
C THR A 12 -19.22 11.16 18.00
N ILE A 13 -17.91 10.95 18.15
CA ILE A 13 -17.08 10.07 17.34
C ILE A 13 -16.37 9.09 18.26
N HIS A 14 -16.52 7.80 17.97
CA HIS A 14 -16.00 6.71 18.79
C HIS A 14 -15.12 5.81 17.94
N LEU A 15 -13.81 5.83 18.18
CA LEU A 15 -12.84 5.00 17.47
C LEU A 15 -12.41 3.85 18.36
N THR A 16 -12.42 2.64 17.82
CA THR A 16 -11.85 1.46 18.48
C THR A 16 -10.83 0.84 17.56
N GLN A 17 -9.61 0.71 18.06
CA GLN A 17 -8.51 0.12 17.33
C GLN A 17 -7.97 -1.10 18.11
N VAL A 18 -7.71 -2.18 17.39
CA VAL A 18 -7.01 -3.35 17.94
C VAL A 18 -5.64 -3.45 17.28
N VAL A 19 -4.58 -3.31 18.07
CA VAL A 19 -3.18 -3.44 17.60
C VAL A 19 -2.52 -4.51 18.44
N ASN A 20 -1.95 -5.54 17.80
CA ASN A 20 -1.25 -6.64 18.50
C ASN A 20 -2.06 -7.25 19.67
N GLY A 21 -3.38 -7.39 19.48
CA GLY A 21 -4.30 -7.93 20.50
C GLY A 21 -4.68 -6.97 21.64
N SER A 22 -4.13 -5.76 21.68
CA SER A 22 -4.53 -4.72 22.64
C SER A 22 -5.53 -3.75 22.03
N MET A 23 -6.63 -3.50 22.74
CA MET A 23 -7.72 -2.62 22.31
C MET A 23 -7.49 -1.20 22.85
N LYS A 24 -7.39 -0.22 21.96
CA LYS A 24 -7.42 1.21 22.28
C LYS A 24 -8.77 1.80 21.86
N LYS A 25 -9.40 2.56 22.74
CA LYS A 25 -10.65 3.30 22.46
C LYS A 25 -10.36 4.79 22.58
N LEU A 26 -10.92 5.58 21.67
CA LEU A 26 -10.76 7.03 21.65
C LEU A 26 -12.13 7.68 21.38
N ASN A 27 -12.53 8.62 22.24
CA ASN A 27 -13.81 9.29 22.16
C ASN A 27 -13.61 10.80 21.92
N LEU A 28 -14.00 11.29 20.73
CA LEU A 28 -13.77 12.68 20.31
C LEU A 28 -15.08 13.39 19.98
N CYS A 29 -15.13 14.71 20.17
CA CYS A 29 -16.14 15.55 19.53
C CYS A 29 -15.73 15.83 18.08
N GLN A 30 -16.71 16.21 17.25
CA GLN A 30 -16.49 16.51 15.83
C GLN A 30 -15.34 17.50 15.58
N SER A 31 -15.32 18.62 16.30
CA SER A 31 -14.28 19.65 16.12
C SER A 31 -12.88 19.17 16.50
N CYS A 32 -12.75 18.30 17.50
CA CYS A 32 -11.46 17.72 17.87
C CYS A 32 -11.03 16.64 16.88
N ALA A 33 -11.95 15.88 16.31
CA ALA A 33 -11.64 14.90 15.28
C ALA A 33 -11.09 15.59 14.02
N GLU A 34 -11.78 16.61 13.50
CA GLU A 34 -11.36 17.38 12.32
C GLU A 34 -9.98 18.03 12.54
N LYS A 35 -9.75 18.66 13.70
CA LYS A 35 -8.44 19.26 14.05
C LYS A 35 -7.30 18.26 14.14
N ASN A 36 -7.59 17.03 14.56
CA ASN A 36 -6.61 15.94 14.61
C ASN A 36 -6.50 15.20 13.26
N GLY A 37 -7.06 15.76 12.19
CA GLY A 37 -6.97 15.21 10.85
C GLY A 37 -7.80 13.96 10.64
N ILE A 38 -8.91 13.81 11.39
CA ILE A 38 -9.96 12.81 11.18
C ILE A 38 -11.12 13.51 10.45
N ASP A 39 -11.05 13.50 9.13
CA ASP A 39 -12.15 13.88 8.24
C ASP A 39 -12.99 12.65 7.94
N LEU A 40 -14.19 12.59 8.52
CA LEU A 40 -15.13 11.49 8.28
C LEU A 40 -15.68 11.47 6.84
N ASN A 41 -15.50 12.55 6.08
CA ASN A 41 -15.90 12.61 4.67
C ASN A 41 -14.82 12.06 3.73
N SER A 42 -13.60 11.80 4.24
CA SER A 42 -12.50 11.23 3.47
C SER A 42 -12.09 9.86 4.03
N PRO A 43 -12.21 8.77 3.26
CA PRO A 43 -11.86 7.44 3.75
C PRO A 43 -10.36 7.27 4.04
N ILE A 44 -9.47 8.05 3.41
CA ILE A 44 -8.01 7.98 3.65
C ILE A 44 -7.63 8.56 5.02
N SER A 45 -8.32 9.61 5.45
CA SER A 45 -8.03 10.27 6.72
C SER A 45 -8.24 9.34 7.91
N ILE A 46 -9.28 8.51 7.85
CA ILE A 46 -9.56 7.50 8.89
C ILE A 46 -8.49 6.40 8.88
N THR A 47 -8.06 5.94 7.71
CA THR A 47 -7.00 4.93 7.61
C THR A 47 -5.67 5.45 8.11
N ASP A 48 -5.29 6.69 7.82
CA ASP A 48 -4.05 7.29 8.31
C ASP A 48 -4.04 7.42 9.85
N VAL A 49 -5.19 7.74 10.46
CA VAL A 49 -5.31 7.79 11.92
C VAL A 49 -5.27 6.39 12.51
N LEU A 50 -6.02 5.43 11.97
CA LEU A 50 -5.95 4.05 12.41
C LEU A 50 -4.54 3.47 12.23
N MET A 51 -3.81 3.83 11.18
CA MET A 51 -2.49 3.27 10.90
C MET A 51 -1.34 4.05 11.54
N GLY A 52 -1.61 5.29 11.98
CA GLY A 52 -0.60 6.27 12.37
C GLY A 52 -0.70 6.79 13.82
N ILE A 53 -1.53 6.19 14.68
CA ILE A 53 -1.59 6.55 16.12
C ILE A 53 -0.23 6.44 16.84
N ASP A 54 0.78 5.76 16.27
CA ASP A 54 2.15 5.79 16.82
C ASP A 54 3.03 6.95 16.31
N LYS A 55 2.73 7.59 15.18
CA LYS A 55 3.65 8.58 14.57
C LYS A 55 3.25 10.05 14.71
N LYS A 56 1.97 10.35 15.00
CA LYS A 56 1.49 11.74 15.14
C LYS A 56 1.24 12.20 16.57
N TRP A 57 1.41 11.32 17.56
CA TRP A 57 1.31 11.69 18.99
C TRP A 57 2.64 12.02 19.66
N THR A 58 3.77 11.81 18.98
CA THR A 58 5.03 12.48 19.36
C THR A 58 5.00 13.91 18.85
N ARG A 59 4.87 14.83 19.80
CA ARG A 59 5.02 16.27 19.63
C ARG A 59 6.29 16.58 18.84
N GLY A 60 6.13 17.24 17.69
CA GLY A 60 7.21 17.93 16.99
C GLY A 60 7.65 17.24 15.70
N GLU A 61 7.64 18.05 14.65
CA GLU A 61 8.39 17.89 13.40
C GLU A 61 7.93 16.77 12.46
N SER A 62 7.15 17.16 11.46
CA SER A 62 7.18 16.48 10.17
C SER A 62 7.63 17.47 9.10
N SER A 63 8.96 17.53 8.97
CA SER A 63 9.75 17.87 7.79
C SER A 63 8.95 18.24 6.54
N ASP A 64 9.01 19.53 6.21
CA ASP A 64 9.08 19.98 4.82
C ASP A 64 10.27 19.28 4.16
N SER A 65 10.04 18.41 3.18
CA SER A 65 11.02 18.19 2.12
C SER A 65 10.45 17.44 0.92
N VAL A 66 10.64 18.10 -0.23
CA VAL A 66 10.77 17.59 -1.60
C VAL A 66 9.49 17.48 -2.44
N GLY A 67 9.28 18.53 -3.25
CA GLY A 67 8.83 18.37 -4.63
C GLY A 67 7.33 18.42 -4.88
N GLU A 68 6.67 19.50 -4.47
CA GLU A 68 5.28 19.83 -4.79
C GLU A 68 5.14 20.36 -6.23
N TYR A 69 5.62 19.57 -7.20
CA TYR A 69 5.02 19.62 -8.54
C TYR A 69 3.87 18.63 -8.48
N ASP A 70 2.64 19.13 -8.60
CA ASP A 70 1.42 18.32 -8.68
C ASP A 70 1.61 17.22 -9.72
N LEU A 71 2.00 16.02 -9.25
CA LEU A 71 2.03 14.82 -10.06
C LEU A 71 0.58 14.53 -10.41
N ALA A 72 0.17 15.06 -11.55
CA ALA A 72 -1.13 14.80 -12.13
C ALA A 72 -1.05 13.57 -13.03
N CYS A 73 -2.13 12.79 -13.07
CA CYS A 73 -2.23 11.68 -14.01
C CYS A 73 -2.14 12.23 -15.45
N SER A 74 -1.20 11.73 -16.25
CA SER A 74 -1.01 12.16 -17.64
C SER A 74 -2.24 11.96 -18.53
N ARG A 75 -3.13 11.03 -18.18
CA ARG A 75 -4.33 10.69 -18.95
C ARG A 75 -5.59 11.42 -18.48
N CYS A 76 -5.91 11.39 -17.19
CA CYS A 76 -7.15 11.99 -16.67
C CYS A 76 -6.92 13.29 -15.88
N GLN A 77 -5.67 13.76 -15.79
CA GLN A 77 -5.26 15.01 -15.14
C GLN A 77 -5.60 15.14 -13.65
N MET A 78 -6.11 14.07 -13.03
CA MET A 78 -6.37 14.04 -11.60
C MET A 78 -5.08 14.36 -10.85
N THR A 79 -5.16 15.28 -9.91
CA THR A 79 -4.03 15.70 -9.08
C THR A 79 -3.87 14.78 -7.87
N ARG A 80 -2.69 14.84 -7.26
CA ARG A 80 -2.42 14.14 -6.00
C ARG A 80 -3.35 14.59 -4.88
N ALA A 81 -3.67 15.89 -4.81
CA ALA A 81 -4.59 16.44 -3.81
C ALA A 81 -6.01 15.88 -3.97
N GLU A 82 -6.51 15.79 -5.20
CA GLU A 82 -7.81 15.18 -5.50
C GLU A 82 -7.83 13.69 -5.14
N PHE A 83 -6.77 12.94 -5.48
CA PHE A 83 -6.65 11.54 -5.09
C PHE A 83 -6.69 11.36 -3.57
N LYS A 84 -5.91 12.15 -2.81
CA LYS A 84 -5.91 12.10 -1.34
C LYS A 84 -7.28 12.42 -0.73
N LYS A 85 -8.04 13.34 -1.34
CA LYS A 85 -9.37 13.70 -0.86
C LYS A 85 -10.40 12.61 -1.15
N GLN A 86 -10.43 12.10 -2.39
CA GLN A 86 -11.47 11.19 -2.88
C GLN A 86 -11.17 9.71 -2.65
N ALA A 87 -9.89 9.36 -2.49
CA ALA A 87 -9.39 7.98 -2.36
C ALA A 87 -9.76 7.05 -3.52
N ARG A 88 -10.04 7.61 -4.70
CA ARG A 88 -10.46 6.87 -5.88
C ARG A 88 -9.54 7.16 -7.04
N LEU A 89 -9.20 6.12 -7.79
CA LEU A 89 -8.53 6.25 -9.07
C LEU A 89 -9.60 6.54 -10.13
N GLY A 90 -9.38 7.52 -10.99
CA GLY A 90 -10.27 7.77 -12.14
C GLY A 90 -9.85 6.99 -13.39
N CYS A 91 -8.53 6.90 -13.57
CA CYS A 91 -7.74 6.32 -14.64
C CYS A 91 -7.11 4.92 -14.45
N PRO A 92 -6.93 4.03 -15.45
CA PRO A 92 -5.89 3.00 -15.35
C PRO A 92 -4.48 3.59 -15.13
N GLU A 93 -4.16 4.71 -15.77
CA GLU A 93 -2.86 5.39 -15.64
C GLU A 93 -2.63 5.98 -14.23
N CYS A 94 -3.69 6.13 -13.44
CA CYS A 94 -3.57 6.59 -12.06
C CYS A 94 -2.81 5.59 -11.17
N TYR A 95 -2.79 4.29 -11.52
CA TYR A 95 -1.98 3.31 -10.78
C TYR A 95 -0.48 3.61 -10.86
N HIS A 96 -0.03 4.13 -11.99
CA HIS A 96 1.36 4.54 -12.17
C HIS A 96 1.62 5.91 -11.56
N ALA A 97 0.73 6.88 -11.82
CA ALA A 97 0.88 8.25 -11.33
C ALA A 97 0.92 8.34 -9.80
N PHE A 98 0.15 7.51 -9.09
CA PHE A 98 0.05 7.52 -7.61
C PHE A 98 0.63 6.27 -6.96
N LEU A 99 1.59 5.62 -7.63
CA LEU A 99 2.16 4.36 -7.17
C LEU A 99 2.76 4.46 -5.77
N ALA A 100 3.38 5.60 -5.42
CA ALA A 100 3.99 5.82 -4.11
C ALA A 100 2.95 5.86 -2.99
N GLU A 101 1.85 6.59 -3.20
CA GLU A 101 0.72 6.68 -2.27
C GLU A 101 0.02 5.34 -2.12
N LEU A 102 -0.28 4.67 -3.24
CA LEU A 102 -0.91 3.35 -3.25
C LEU A 102 -0.07 2.33 -2.49
N ASN A 103 1.25 2.35 -2.66
CA ASN A 103 2.17 1.49 -1.90
C ASN A 103 2.10 1.76 -0.39
N THR A 104 2.02 3.03 0.00
CA THR A 104 1.93 3.43 1.41
C THR A 104 0.61 2.95 2.01
N ILE A 105 -0.50 3.20 1.32
CA ILE A 105 -1.84 2.78 1.75
C ILE A 105 -1.93 1.26 1.83
N ALA A 106 -1.47 0.55 0.79
CA ALA A 106 -1.49 -0.92 0.75
C ALA A 106 -0.66 -1.54 1.89
N GLN A 107 0.53 -1.01 2.17
CA GLN A 107 1.37 -1.48 3.27
C GLN A 107 0.78 -1.16 4.64
N ALA A 108 0.01 -0.08 4.74
CA ALA A 108 -0.65 0.26 5.98
C ALA A 108 -1.92 -0.59 6.21
N MET A 109 -2.65 -0.97 5.15
CA MET A 109 -3.82 -1.87 5.20
C MET A 109 -3.44 -3.35 5.36
N HIS A 110 -2.34 -3.76 4.73
CA HIS A 110 -1.91 -5.14 4.68
C HIS A 110 -0.58 -5.29 5.43
N HIS A 111 -0.49 -6.30 6.31
CA HIS A 111 0.73 -6.61 7.06
C HIS A 111 1.92 -6.98 6.17
N SER A 112 1.68 -7.33 4.90
CA SER A 112 2.70 -7.72 3.92
C SER A 112 2.38 -7.12 2.56
N ARG A 113 3.44 -6.81 1.80
CA ARG A 113 3.38 -6.37 0.40
C ARG A 113 3.15 -7.53 -0.57
N GLN A 114 3.24 -8.77 -0.09
CA GLN A 114 3.10 -9.98 -0.87
C GLN A 114 2.10 -10.93 -0.21
N HIS A 115 1.13 -11.39 -0.98
CA HIS A 115 0.22 -12.44 -0.57
C HIS A 115 0.92 -13.80 -0.68
N VAL A 116 0.99 -14.53 0.43
CA VAL A 116 1.59 -15.87 0.53
C VAL A 116 0.56 -16.96 0.88
N GLY A 117 -0.73 -16.63 0.82
CA GLY A 117 -1.83 -17.49 1.24
C GLY A 117 -2.41 -18.36 0.13
N LYS A 118 -3.70 -18.71 0.28
CA LYS A 118 -4.43 -19.57 -0.67
C LYS A 118 -4.50 -18.93 -2.05
N ILE A 119 -4.12 -19.68 -3.08
CA ILE A 119 -4.22 -19.24 -4.47
C ILE A 119 -5.45 -19.90 -5.10
N PRO A 120 -6.34 -19.15 -5.79
CA PRO A 120 -7.50 -19.72 -6.45
C PRO A 120 -7.12 -20.85 -7.41
N ALA A 121 -7.93 -21.91 -7.49
CA ALA A 121 -7.60 -23.09 -8.31
C ALA A 121 -7.46 -22.76 -9.81
N ARG A 122 -8.24 -21.79 -10.33
CA ARG A 122 -8.19 -21.37 -11.75
C ARG A 122 -6.95 -20.55 -12.10
N GLU A 123 -6.47 -19.73 -11.17
CA GLU A 123 -5.31 -18.83 -11.38
C GLU A 123 -4.01 -19.42 -10.82
N GLY A 124 -4.10 -20.55 -10.12
CA GLY A 124 -3.02 -21.14 -9.35
C GLY A 124 -1.79 -21.51 -10.16
N ASN A 125 -1.95 -21.85 -11.45
CA ASN A 125 -0.82 -22.25 -12.27
C ASN A 125 -0.02 -21.03 -12.76
N GLU A 126 -0.71 -20.01 -13.27
CA GLU A 126 -0.09 -18.78 -13.76
C GLU A 126 0.61 -18.00 -12.64
N VAL A 127 -0.02 -17.90 -11.47
CA VAL A 127 0.56 -17.24 -10.28
C VAL A 127 1.79 -18.00 -9.77
N LYS A 128 1.80 -19.33 -9.83
CA LYS A 128 2.97 -20.14 -9.45
C LYS A 128 4.11 -19.97 -10.45
N LEU A 129 3.82 -20.05 -11.75
CA LEU A 129 4.83 -19.92 -12.80
C LEU A 129 5.48 -18.52 -12.78
N SER A 130 4.67 -17.47 -12.65
CA SER A 130 5.18 -16.09 -12.52
C SER A 130 6.04 -15.88 -11.27
N ALA A 131 5.66 -16.47 -10.13
CA ALA A 131 6.48 -16.42 -8.91
C ALA A 131 7.81 -17.17 -9.09
N GLN A 132 7.82 -18.34 -9.73
CA GLN A 132 9.03 -19.09 -10.03
C GLN A 132 9.97 -18.33 -10.97
N ILE A 133 9.42 -17.75 -12.05
CA ILE A 133 10.19 -16.90 -12.98
C ILE A 133 10.84 -15.73 -12.23
N THR A 134 10.10 -15.09 -11.34
CA THR A 134 10.63 -13.96 -10.54
C THR A 134 11.77 -14.40 -9.62
N SER A 135 11.70 -15.61 -9.04
CA SER A 135 12.79 -16.18 -8.23
C SER A 135 14.02 -16.44 -9.08
N LEU A 136 13.86 -17.15 -10.21
CA LEU A 136 14.95 -17.49 -11.11
C LEU A 136 15.63 -16.24 -11.69
N GLN A 137 14.89 -15.16 -11.95
CA GLN A 137 15.47 -13.89 -12.37
C GLN A 137 16.42 -13.29 -11.33
N ARG A 138 16.05 -13.37 -10.04
CA ARG A 138 16.95 -12.94 -8.96
C ARG A 138 18.17 -13.85 -8.84
N GLU A 139 17.99 -15.15 -9.04
CA GLU A 139 19.10 -16.13 -9.02
C GLU A 139 20.08 -15.91 -10.18
N ILE A 140 19.58 -15.58 -11.38
CA ILE A 140 20.40 -15.17 -12.53
C ILE A 140 21.24 -13.95 -12.16
N ASP A 141 20.63 -12.89 -11.60
CA ASP A 141 21.36 -11.68 -11.20
C ASP A 141 22.44 -11.98 -10.15
N LEU A 142 22.17 -12.90 -9.22
CA LEU A 142 23.14 -13.35 -8.22
C LEU A 142 24.28 -14.17 -8.85
N ALA A 143 23.98 -15.09 -9.77
CA ALA A 143 24.97 -15.89 -10.48
C ALA A 143 25.91 -15.02 -11.33
N ILE A 144 25.36 -14.02 -12.04
CA ILE A 144 26.14 -13.05 -12.80
C ILE A 144 27.09 -12.26 -11.88
N LYS A 145 26.60 -11.80 -10.72
CA LYS A 145 27.43 -11.10 -9.72
C LYS A 145 28.57 -11.96 -9.16
N LYS A 146 28.40 -13.28 -9.15
CA LYS A 146 29.42 -14.25 -8.72
C LYS A 146 30.29 -14.75 -9.88
N GLU A 147 30.10 -14.23 -11.09
CA GLU A 147 30.80 -14.67 -12.30
C GLU A 147 30.55 -16.14 -12.67
N GLU A 148 29.45 -16.73 -12.17
CA GLU A 148 29.02 -18.09 -12.50
C GLU A 148 28.18 -18.07 -13.79
N TYR A 149 28.82 -17.84 -14.93
CA TYR A 149 28.08 -17.61 -16.19
C TYR A 149 27.35 -18.85 -16.71
N GLU A 150 27.87 -20.05 -16.47
CA GLU A 150 27.21 -21.30 -16.87
C GLU A 150 25.91 -21.56 -16.08
N THR A 151 25.91 -21.25 -14.79
CA THR A 151 24.70 -21.38 -13.95
C THR A 151 23.68 -20.32 -14.37
N ALA A 152 24.10 -19.07 -14.59
CA ALA A 152 23.23 -18.02 -15.11
C ALA A 152 22.60 -18.39 -16.47
N ALA A 153 23.37 -19.00 -17.38
CA ALA A 153 22.86 -19.47 -18.67
C ALA A 153 21.80 -20.58 -18.51
N SER A 154 22.06 -21.55 -17.63
CA SER A 154 21.14 -22.65 -17.33
C SER A 154 19.81 -22.15 -16.75
N LEU A 155 19.88 -21.25 -15.75
CA LEU A 155 18.72 -20.62 -15.14
C LEU A 155 17.92 -19.79 -16.16
N ARG A 156 18.60 -19.10 -17.08
CA ARG A 156 17.94 -18.34 -18.16
C ARG A 156 17.15 -19.26 -19.10
N ASP A 157 17.67 -20.44 -19.41
CA ASP A 157 16.97 -21.41 -20.24
C ASP A 157 15.76 -22.02 -19.51
N GLU A 158 15.84 -22.19 -18.19
CA GLU A 158 14.69 -22.58 -17.36
C GLU A 158 13.60 -21.50 -17.36
N VAL A 159 13.96 -20.22 -17.21
CA VAL A 159 13.02 -19.10 -17.33
C VAL A 159 12.31 -19.10 -18.69
N ARG A 160 13.02 -19.37 -19.79
CA ARG A 160 12.40 -19.48 -21.13
C ARG A 160 11.38 -20.61 -21.19
N LYS A 161 11.70 -21.79 -20.63
CA LYS A 161 10.77 -22.92 -20.59
C LYS A 161 9.50 -22.57 -19.81
N LEU A 162 9.63 -21.99 -18.61
CA LEU A 162 8.48 -21.60 -17.80
C LEU A 162 7.61 -20.54 -18.50
N LYS A 163 8.21 -19.57 -19.17
CA LYS A 163 7.47 -18.57 -19.97
C LYS A 163 6.67 -19.23 -21.11
N SER A 164 7.27 -20.16 -21.83
CA SER A 164 6.56 -20.88 -22.91
C SER A 164 5.37 -21.70 -22.39
N LEU A 165 5.48 -22.27 -21.18
CA LEU A 165 4.38 -22.98 -20.53
C LEU A 165 3.25 -22.05 -20.09
N MET A 166 3.55 -20.81 -19.73
CA MET A 166 2.53 -19.80 -19.44
C MET A 166 1.77 -19.36 -20.70
N GLU A 167 2.48 -19.16 -21.81
CA GLU A 167 1.87 -18.74 -23.09
C GLU A 167 0.95 -19.83 -23.66
N ASN A 168 1.36 -21.10 -23.61
CA ASN A 168 0.59 -22.23 -24.13
C ASN A 168 -0.61 -22.64 -23.24
N GLY A 169 -0.72 -22.12 -22.01
CA GLY A 169 -1.83 -22.41 -21.10
C GLY A 169 -3.01 -21.42 -21.19
N ASN A 170 -2.89 -20.41 -22.06
CA ASN A 170 -3.88 -19.34 -22.27
C ASN A 170 -4.74 -19.52 -23.53
N ASP A 171 -4.58 -20.64 -24.25
CA ASP A 171 -5.47 -21.13 -25.34
C ASP A 171 -6.42 -22.23 -24.81
#